data_AF-A0A2G8KAU3-F1
#
_entry.id   AF-A0A2G8KAU3-F1
#
_cell.length_a   1.000
_cell.length_b   1.000
_cell.length_c   1.000
_cell.angle_alpha   90.00
_cell.angle_beta   90.00
_cell.angle_gamma   90.00
#
_symmetry.space_group_name_H-M   'P 1'
#
loop_
_entity.id
_entity.type
_entity.pdbx_description
1 polymer ?
#
loop_
_entity_poly.entity_id
_entity_poly.type
_entity_poly.pdbx_seq_one_letter_code
_entity_poly.pdbx_strand_id
1 'polypeptide(L)'
;MQTTPPVHLVTIYRPPQSKKNGNNFRTFMEEITAYFELLVISTGILLVLGDFNLHIDKPADKEGAEFISLVESLGMTQHVTGATHRGGHTLDLVLTRNQDNIVPRVAVEDKCLSDPYPVFCVLPLHCLMPKTQEKATPTLPPDKDSKDLVHEFSTFFIDKITRIRASIVSEGKSKSFSLTVQKPPSCALDMWEPATEDELKRIIMSSPSKSCGLDPLPTNLLKQCVTPLLPVISTIVNNSLITGDVPSAFKLAHVTPLIKNPSLDPTVLSNYRPVSTFHLFQRF
;
A
#
# COMPACT_ATOMS: atom_id res chain seq x y z
N MET A 1 -10.34 -5.02 -23.34
CA MET A 1 -9.95 -4.04 -22.29
C MET A 1 -8.94 -4.74 -21.39
N GLN A 2 -7.67 -4.34 -21.46
CA GLN A 2 -6.59 -5.03 -20.74
C GLN A 2 -6.42 -4.34 -19.39
N THR A 3 -7.04 -4.90 -18.35
CA THR A 3 -6.89 -4.46 -16.97
C THR A 3 -5.43 -4.60 -16.56
N THR A 4 -4.86 -3.61 -15.86
CA THR A 4 -3.55 -3.78 -15.21
C THR A 4 -3.63 -5.03 -14.33
N PRO A 5 -2.75 -6.02 -14.56
CA PRO A 5 -2.83 -7.28 -13.83
C PRO A 5 -2.71 -7.03 -12.32
N PRO A 6 -3.51 -7.71 -11.47
CA PRO A 6 -3.43 -7.57 -10.02
C PRO A 6 -2.02 -7.93 -9.54
N VAL A 7 -1.51 -7.22 -8.53
CA VAL A 7 -0.20 -7.53 -7.93
C VAL A 7 -0.43 -8.38 -6.69
N HIS A 8 0.15 -9.57 -6.67
CA HIS A 8 0.21 -10.48 -5.54
C HIS A 8 1.54 -10.32 -4.82
N LEU A 9 1.47 -9.67 -3.65
CA LEU A 9 2.62 -9.46 -2.77
C LEU A 9 2.61 -10.55 -1.69
N VAL A 10 3.66 -11.36 -1.65
CA VAL A 10 3.82 -12.44 -0.67
C VAL A 10 5.06 -12.19 0.15
N THR A 11 4.90 -12.11 1.48
CA THR A 11 6.03 -11.96 2.40
C THR A 11 6.28 -13.27 3.14
N ILE A 12 7.51 -13.78 3.09
CA ILE A 12 7.91 -15.05 3.68
C ILE A 12 9.00 -14.80 4.73
N TYR A 13 8.86 -15.44 5.88
CA TYR A 13 9.89 -15.47 6.91
C TYR A 13 10.20 -16.91 7.28
N ARG A 14 11.41 -17.38 6.96
CA ARG A 14 11.93 -18.66 7.44
C ARG A 14 12.87 -18.37 8.61
N PRO A 15 12.52 -18.75 9.85
CA PRO A 15 13.42 -18.57 10.98
C PRO A 15 14.71 -19.40 10.83
N PRO A 16 15.84 -18.96 11.42
CA PRO A 16 17.10 -19.69 11.33
C PRO A 16 17.00 -21.06 12.01
N GLN A 17 17.76 -22.05 11.50
CA GLN A 17 17.81 -23.37 12.09
C GLN A 17 18.33 -23.31 13.53
N SER A 18 17.62 -23.92 14.47
CA SER A 18 18.07 -24.02 15.86
C SER A 18 17.74 -25.41 16.41
N LYS A 19 18.64 -25.96 17.21
CA LYS A 19 18.40 -27.24 17.92
C LYS A 19 17.13 -27.21 18.79
N LYS A 20 16.58 -26.03 19.09
CA LYS A 20 15.36 -25.82 19.88
C LYS A 20 14.07 -25.71 19.06
N ASN A 21 14.13 -25.41 17.76
CA ASN A 21 12.93 -25.11 16.96
C ASN A 21 12.49 -26.24 16.02
N GLY A 22 13.30 -27.30 15.85
CA GLY A 22 12.94 -28.47 15.03
C GLY A 22 12.79 -28.17 13.53
N ASN A 23 13.14 -26.95 13.08
CA ASN A 23 13.02 -26.55 11.69
C ASN A 23 14.10 -27.22 10.86
N ASN A 24 13.71 -28.27 10.14
CA ASN A 24 14.55 -28.96 9.19
C ASN A 24 14.38 -28.35 7.80
N PHE A 25 15.48 -28.09 7.10
CA PHE A 25 15.49 -27.61 5.73
C PHE A 25 14.60 -28.45 4.79
N ARG A 26 14.59 -29.78 4.96
CA ARG A 26 13.78 -30.67 4.14
C ARG A 26 12.27 -30.40 4.25
N THR A 27 11.76 -30.22 5.47
CA THR A 27 10.33 -29.91 5.69
C THR A 27 9.98 -28.56 5.09
N PHE A 28 10.86 -27.57 5.26
CA PHE A 28 10.69 -26.27 4.61
C PHE A 28 10.65 -26.39 3.08
N MET A 29 11.55 -27.18 2.48
CA MET A 29 11.58 -27.39 1.04
C MET A 29 10.30 -28.06 0.51
N GLU A 30 9.73 -29.03 1.24
CA GLU A 30 8.46 -29.66 0.87
C GLU A 30 7.29 -28.66 0.92
N GLU A 31 7.19 -27.86 1.99
CA GLU A 31 6.14 -26.85 2.17
C GLU A 31 6.26 -25.70 1.16
N ILE A 32 7.47 -25.17 0.96
CA ILE A 32 7.71 -24.04 0.07
C ILE A 32 7.52 -24.41 -1.40
N THR A 33 7.86 -25.66 -1.78
CA THR A 33 7.63 -26.16 -3.14
C THR A 33 6.14 -26.18 -3.44
N ALA A 34 5.33 -26.83 -2.60
CA ALA A 34 3.88 -26.90 -2.77
C ALA A 34 3.25 -25.49 -2.80
N TYR A 35 3.76 -24.57 -1.97
CA TYR A 35 3.26 -23.21 -1.94
C TYR A 35 3.63 -22.41 -3.21
N PHE A 36 4.88 -22.53 -3.68
CA PHE A 36 5.32 -21.84 -4.90
C PHE A 36 4.61 -22.37 -6.15
N GLU A 37 4.33 -23.67 -6.24
CA GLU A 37 3.52 -24.24 -7.31
C GLU A 37 2.15 -23.56 -7.41
N LEU A 38 1.48 -23.32 -6.26
CA LEU A 38 0.21 -22.58 -6.22
C LEU A 38 0.36 -21.11 -6.63
N LEU A 39 1.43 -20.44 -6.18
CA LEU A 39 1.68 -19.04 -6.51
C LEU A 39 2.00 -18.83 -7.99
N VAL A 40 2.77 -19.73 -8.61
CA VAL A 40 3.14 -19.65 -10.03
C VAL A 40 1.93 -19.81 -10.95
N ILE A 41 0.90 -20.55 -10.52
CA ILE A 41 -0.37 -20.70 -11.26
C ILE A 41 -1.27 -19.46 -11.10
N SER A 42 -1.02 -18.61 -10.10
CA SER A 42 -1.86 -17.43 -9.84
C SER A 42 -1.83 -16.43 -11.01
N THR A 43 -2.99 -15.84 -11.31
CA THR A 43 -3.10 -14.77 -12.31
C THR A 43 -2.66 -13.45 -11.72
N GLY A 44 -2.10 -12.55 -12.55
CA GLY A 44 -1.55 -11.30 -12.06
C GLY A 44 -0.04 -11.33 -11.89
N ILE A 45 0.54 -10.25 -11.40
CA ILE A 45 1.97 -10.08 -11.16
C ILE A 45 2.32 -10.70 -9.80
N LEU A 46 3.30 -11.59 -9.75
CA LEU A 46 3.76 -12.20 -8.50
C LEU A 46 5.07 -11.55 -8.03
N LEU A 47 5.06 -11.03 -6.80
CA LEU A 47 6.25 -10.60 -6.08
C LEU A 47 6.34 -11.31 -4.73
N VAL A 48 7.40 -12.09 -4.54
CA VAL A 48 7.72 -12.72 -3.26
C VAL A 48 8.90 -11.98 -2.64
N LEU A 49 8.79 -11.63 -1.36
CA LEU A 49 9.88 -11.02 -0.60
C LEU A 49 10.01 -11.64 0.80
N GLY A 50 11.17 -11.47 1.40
CA GLY A 50 11.36 -11.67 2.83
C GLY A 50 12.66 -12.36 3.18
N ASP A 51 12.81 -12.71 4.46
CA ASP A 51 14.02 -13.27 5.04
C ASP A 51 13.93 -14.80 5.08
N PHE A 52 14.78 -15.45 4.28
CA PHE A 52 14.81 -16.90 4.15
C PHE A 52 15.84 -17.55 5.08
N ASN A 53 16.74 -16.77 5.69
CA ASN A 53 17.87 -17.30 6.47
C ASN A 53 18.61 -18.44 5.72
N LEU A 54 18.83 -18.26 4.41
CA LEU A 54 19.57 -19.17 3.53
C LEU A 54 20.71 -18.41 2.85
N HIS A 55 21.92 -18.96 2.86
CA HIS A 55 23.08 -18.33 2.21
C HIS A 55 23.10 -18.61 0.71
N ILE A 56 22.32 -17.85 -0.06
CA ILE A 56 22.27 -18.00 -1.52
C ILE A 56 23.52 -17.44 -2.23
N ASP A 57 24.30 -16.59 -1.55
CA ASP A 57 25.52 -15.97 -2.05
C ASP A 57 26.75 -16.90 -1.97
N LYS A 58 26.63 -18.04 -1.28
CA LYS A 58 27.73 -19.00 -1.08
C LYS A 58 27.52 -20.22 -1.96
N PRO A 59 28.34 -20.42 -3.02
CA PRO A 59 28.25 -21.62 -3.87
C PRO A 59 28.52 -22.93 -3.12
N ALA A 60 29.19 -22.85 -1.97
CA ALA A 60 29.47 -24.00 -1.10
C ALA A 60 28.29 -24.38 -0.18
N ASP A 61 27.26 -23.53 -0.08
CA ASP A 61 26.06 -23.81 0.71
C ASP A 61 25.09 -24.67 -0.10
N LYS A 62 24.91 -25.92 0.33
CA LYS A 62 24.06 -26.89 -0.36
C LYS A 62 22.57 -26.51 -0.25
N GLU A 63 22.14 -25.95 0.88
CA GLU A 63 20.74 -25.57 1.11
C GLU A 63 20.37 -24.37 0.23
N GLY A 64 21.25 -23.37 0.17
CA GLY A 64 21.09 -22.21 -0.71
C GLY A 64 21.04 -22.60 -2.18
N ALA A 65 21.95 -23.47 -2.63
CA ALA A 65 21.99 -23.94 -4.01
C ALA A 65 20.74 -24.76 -4.40
N GLU A 66 20.27 -25.63 -3.52
CA GLU A 66 19.04 -26.42 -3.75
C GLU A 66 17.80 -25.52 -3.83
N PHE A 67 17.70 -24.51 -2.95
CA PHE A 67 16.61 -23.54 -2.98
C PHE A 67 16.61 -22.70 -4.26
N ILE A 68 17.76 -22.20 -4.71
CA ILE A 68 17.87 -21.44 -5.97
C ILE A 68 17.50 -22.31 -7.18
N SER A 69 17.96 -23.57 -7.20
CA SER A 69 17.58 -24.54 -8.24
C SER A 69 16.06 -24.74 -8.32
N LEU A 70 15.38 -24.85 -7.17
CA LEU A 70 13.92 -24.90 -7.12
C LEU A 70 13.28 -23.64 -7.71
N VAL A 71 13.71 -22.46 -7.27
CA VAL A 71 13.19 -21.16 -7.73
C VAL A 71 13.34 -21.03 -9.26
N GLU A 72 14.51 -21.35 -9.79
CA GLU A 72 14.78 -21.31 -11.23
C GLU A 72 13.93 -22.35 -11.99
N SER A 73 13.78 -23.57 -11.44
CA SER A 73 12.97 -24.63 -12.06
C SER A 73 11.48 -24.28 -12.17
N LEU A 74 10.97 -23.47 -11.23
CA LEU A 74 9.60 -22.96 -11.22
C LEU A 74 9.42 -21.71 -12.09
N GLY A 75 10.47 -21.29 -12.81
CA GLY A 75 10.43 -20.12 -13.69
C GLY A 75 10.35 -18.80 -12.91
N MET A 76 10.95 -18.74 -11.73
CA MET A 76 11.13 -17.53 -10.93
C MET A 76 12.59 -17.09 -10.95
N THR A 77 12.83 -15.78 -10.76
CA THR A 77 14.16 -15.17 -10.71
C THR A 77 14.33 -14.44 -9.39
N GLN A 78 15.49 -14.63 -8.76
CA GLN A 78 15.95 -13.87 -7.60
C GLN A 78 16.68 -12.59 -8.06
N HIS A 79 16.42 -11.45 -7.41
CA HIS A 79 16.92 -10.14 -7.85
C HIS A 79 17.87 -9.43 -6.88
N VAL A 80 18.06 -9.93 -5.66
CA VAL A 80 18.90 -9.26 -4.67
C VAL A 80 20.36 -9.60 -4.92
N THR A 81 21.14 -8.60 -5.33
CA THR A 81 22.59 -8.70 -5.50
C THR A 81 23.31 -7.91 -4.41
N GLY A 82 23.99 -8.59 -3.48
CA GLY A 82 24.79 -7.97 -2.42
C GLY A 82 24.33 -8.30 -0.99
N ALA A 83 25.18 -8.02 0.00
CA ALA A 83 24.94 -8.35 1.39
C ALA A 83 23.75 -7.61 2.00
N THR A 84 22.80 -8.33 2.61
CA THR A 84 21.57 -7.78 3.21
C THR A 84 21.65 -7.62 4.73
N HIS A 85 22.79 -7.96 5.34
CA HIS A 85 23.09 -7.67 6.73
C HIS A 85 24.58 -7.46 6.95
N ARG A 86 24.95 -6.94 8.12
CA ARG A 86 26.35 -6.62 8.52
C ARG A 86 27.34 -7.79 8.42
N GLY A 87 26.85 -9.02 8.42
CA GLY A 87 27.64 -10.24 8.26
C GLY A 87 28.05 -10.54 6.82
N GLY A 88 27.63 -9.73 5.84
CA GLY A 88 28.14 -9.82 4.47
C GLY A 88 27.42 -10.83 3.57
N HIS A 89 26.27 -11.40 4.00
CA HIS A 89 25.53 -12.39 3.21
C HIS A 89 24.15 -11.91 2.78
N THR A 90 23.61 -12.58 1.77
CA THR A 90 22.29 -12.29 1.20
C THR A 90 21.29 -13.26 1.80
N LEU A 91 20.50 -12.81 2.79
CA LEU A 91 19.47 -13.63 3.46
C LEU A 91 18.05 -13.20 3.07
N ASP A 92 17.90 -11.92 2.70
CA ASP A 92 16.66 -11.34 2.24
C ASP A 92 16.57 -11.49 0.72
N LEU A 93 15.47 -12.08 0.26
CA LEU A 93 15.25 -12.37 -1.15
C LEU A 93 14.10 -11.57 -1.71
N VAL A 94 14.22 -11.21 -2.99
CA VAL A 94 13.15 -10.66 -3.82
C VAL A 94 13.05 -11.56 -5.04
N LEU A 95 11.92 -12.25 -5.19
CA LEU A 95 11.66 -13.17 -6.29
C LEU A 95 10.50 -12.66 -7.15
N THR A 96 10.65 -12.78 -8.48
CA THR A 96 9.56 -12.53 -9.44
C THR A 96 9.42 -13.70 -10.39
N ARG A 97 8.24 -13.86 -11.00
CA ARG A 97 8.02 -14.85 -12.05
C ARG A 97 8.53 -14.34 -13.40
N ASN A 98 9.21 -15.18 -14.16
CA ASN A 98 9.87 -14.80 -15.43
C ASN A 98 8.87 -14.28 -16.47
N GLN A 99 7.67 -14.88 -16.52
CA GLN A 99 6.63 -14.49 -17.48
C GLN A 99 6.02 -13.11 -17.22
N ASP A 100 6.24 -12.52 -16.04
CA ASP A 100 5.68 -11.21 -15.69
C ASP A 100 6.49 -10.06 -16.33
N ASN A 101 7.70 -10.34 -16.85
CA ASN A 101 8.59 -9.37 -17.50
C ASN A 101 8.84 -8.10 -16.68
N ILE A 102 8.90 -8.24 -15.35
CA ILE A 102 9.22 -7.15 -14.43
C ILE A 102 10.67 -7.29 -14.01
N VAL A 103 11.44 -6.22 -14.24
CA VAL A 103 12.79 -6.09 -13.68
C VAL A 103 12.69 -5.13 -12.50
N PRO A 104 12.55 -5.62 -11.25
CA PRO A 104 12.56 -4.76 -10.08
C PRO A 104 13.93 -4.08 -9.97
N ARG A 105 13.94 -2.78 -9.69
CA ARG A 105 15.17 -2.08 -9.29
C ARG A 105 15.38 -2.37 -7.81
N VAL A 106 16.23 -3.34 -7.52
CA VAL A 106 16.61 -3.70 -6.15
C VAL A 106 17.89 -2.95 -5.78
N ALA A 107 17.88 -2.30 -4.62
CA ALA A 107 19.05 -1.66 -4.03
C ALA A 107 19.11 -2.01 -2.54
N VAL A 108 20.28 -2.40 -2.07
CA VAL A 108 20.53 -2.61 -0.64
C VAL A 108 21.25 -1.37 -0.13
N GLU A 109 20.69 -0.69 0.88
CA GLU A 109 21.30 0.51 1.45
C GLU A 109 21.72 0.26 2.91
N ASP A 110 22.97 0.57 3.25
CA ASP A 110 23.44 0.62 4.64
C ASP A 110 22.97 1.92 5.30
N LYS A 111 21.73 1.92 5.79
CA LYS A 111 21.21 2.98 6.66
C LYS A 111 21.24 2.46 8.09
N CYS A 112 22.29 2.83 8.82
CA CYS A 112 22.68 2.35 10.15
C CYS A 112 21.62 2.54 11.26
N LEU A 113 20.50 1.81 11.23
CA LEU A 113 19.45 1.87 12.27
C LEU A 113 19.05 0.49 12.82
N SER A 114 19.51 -0.62 12.26
CA SER A 114 19.28 -2.01 12.74
C SER A 114 20.32 -2.99 12.15
N ASP A 115 20.47 -4.21 12.70
CA ASP A 115 21.39 -5.25 12.18
C ASP A 115 21.04 -5.78 10.76
N PRO A 116 19.76 -5.96 10.36
CA PRO A 116 19.43 -6.18 8.95
C PRO A 116 19.50 -4.86 8.16
N TYR A 117 20.13 -4.90 6.98
CA TYR A 117 20.12 -3.77 6.06
C TYR A 117 18.76 -3.72 5.34
N PRO A 118 18.11 -2.54 5.26
CA PRO A 118 16.88 -2.40 4.51
C PRO A 118 17.10 -2.71 3.02
N VAL A 119 16.40 -3.71 2.50
CA VAL A 119 16.35 -4.02 1.06
C VAL A 119 15.26 -3.16 0.42
N PHE A 120 15.66 -2.20 -0.41
CA PHE A 120 14.76 -1.38 -1.19
C PHE A 120 14.46 -2.08 -2.52
N CYS A 121 13.19 -2.38 -2.76
CA CYS A 121 12.70 -2.86 -4.05
C CYS A 121 11.80 -1.80 -4.68
N VAL A 122 12.25 -1.19 -5.77
CA VAL A 122 11.45 -0.26 -6.58
C VAL A 122 10.95 -1.02 -7.80
N LEU A 123 9.65 -1.31 -7.83
CA LEU A 123 9.01 -1.93 -8.99
C LEU A 123 8.68 -0.85 -10.02
N PRO A 124 9.30 -0.87 -11.22
CA PRO A 124 8.91 0.00 -12.31
C PRO A 124 7.58 -0.49 -12.91
N LEU A 125 6.46 -0.23 -12.22
CA LEU A 125 5.11 -0.50 -12.74
C LEU A 125 4.79 0.31 -14.02
N HIS A 126 5.65 1.26 -14.39
CA HIS A 126 5.52 2.08 -15.60
C HIS A 126 5.69 1.26 -16.90
N CYS A 127 6.35 0.09 -16.87
CA CYS A 127 6.45 -0.81 -18.03
C CYS A 127 5.16 -1.60 -18.29
N LEU A 128 4.19 -1.55 -17.37
CA LEU A 128 2.89 -2.23 -17.46
C LEU A 128 1.73 -1.28 -17.72
N MET A 129 2.03 0.01 -17.93
CA MET A 129 1.01 0.97 -18.31
C MET A 129 0.79 0.86 -19.83
N PRO A 130 -0.39 0.43 -20.31
CA PRO A 130 -0.74 0.68 -21.69
C PRO A 130 -0.65 2.18 -21.93
N LYS A 131 -0.03 2.58 -23.05
CA LYS A 131 -0.02 3.95 -23.54
C LYS A 131 -1.39 4.57 -23.31
N THR A 132 -1.41 5.69 -22.59
CA THR A 132 -2.52 6.59 -22.29
C THR A 132 -3.86 6.12 -22.86
N GLN A 133 -4.57 5.25 -22.13
CA GLN A 133 -5.99 5.06 -22.41
C GLN A 133 -6.74 6.23 -21.79
N GLU A 134 -7.54 6.92 -22.61
CA GLU A 134 -8.57 7.83 -22.15
C GLU A 134 -9.34 7.19 -20.99
N LYS A 135 -9.52 7.99 -19.94
CA LYS A 135 -10.25 7.67 -18.72
C LYS A 135 -11.60 7.05 -19.11
N ALA A 136 -11.78 5.74 -18.89
CA ALA A 136 -13.06 5.08 -19.12
C ALA A 136 -14.16 5.84 -18.36
N THR A 137 -15.16 6.32 -19.10
CA THR A 137 -16.31 7.02 -18.54
C THR A 137 -16.98 6.13 -17.49
N PRO A 138 -17.26 6.64 -16.27
CA PRO A 138 -17.95 5.86 -15.26
C PRO A 138 -19.32 5.45 -15.80
N THR A 139 -19.58 4.14 -15.87
CA THR A 139 -20.87 3.57 -16.25
C THR A 139 -21.86 3.85 -15.14
N LEU A 140 -22.61 4.95 -15.28
CA LEU A 140 -23.75 5.28 -14.44
C LEU A 140 -24.99 4.51 -14.94
N PRO A 141 -26.02 4.32 -14.11
CA PRO A 141 -27.29 3.79 -14.59
C PRO A 141 -27.80 4.65 -15.76
N PRO A 142 -28.08 4.06 -16.93
CA PRO A 142 -28.71 4.79 -18.02
C PRO A 142 -30.14 5.20 -17.61
N ASP A 143 -30.61 6.33 -18.14
CA ASP A 143 -32.00 6.84 -18.01
C ASP A 143 -32.46 7.47 -16.69
N LYS A 144 -31.57 7.91 -15.80
CA LYS A 144 -31.97 8.74 -14.63
C LYS A 144 -31.47 10.17 -14.72
N ASP A 145 -32.33 11.13 -14.32
CA ASP A 145 -31.93 12.53 -14.17
C ASP A 145 -30.77 12.64 -13.16
N SER A 146 -29.76 13.44 -13.50
CA SER A 146 -28.48 13.48 -12.79
C SER A 146 -28.63 13.89 -11.33
N LYS A 147 -29.60 14.73 -10.99
CA LYS A 147 -29.83 15.21 -9.61
C LYS A 147 -30.47 14.15 -8.73
N ASP A 148 -31.49 13.46 -9.23
CA ASP A 148 -32.19 12.41 -8.48
C ASP A 148 -31.25 11.23 -8.24
N LEU A 149 -30.44 10.88 -9.23
CA LEU A 149 -29.42 9.85 -9.09
C LEU A 149 -28.36 10.20 -8.03
N VAL A 150 -27.90 11.45 -7.98
CA VAL A 150 -26.94 11.91 -6.94
C VAL A 150 -27.58 11.83 -5.56
N HIS A 151 -28.84 12.22 -5.43
CA HIS A 151 -29.58 12.13 -4.18
C HIS A 151 -29.74 10.67 -3.73
N GLU A 152 -30.12 9.75 -4.62
CA GLU A 152 -30.23 8.32 -4.35
C GLU A 152 -28.90 7.72 -3.85
N PHE A 153 -27.78 8.02 -4.52
CA PHE A 153 -26.46 7.55 -4.09
C PHE A 153 -26.06 8.12 -2.73
N SER A 154 -26.31 9.41 -2.49
CA SER A 154 -26.02 10.08 -1.22
C SER A 154 -26.75 9.40 -0.07
N THR A 155 -28.07 9.26 -0.19
CA THR A 155 -28.91 8.60 0.83
C THR A 155 -28.49 7.15 1.04
N PHE A 156 -28.26 6.39 -0.04
CA PHE A 156 -27.84 5.00 0.05
C PHE A 156 -26.53 4.82 0.83
N PHE A 157 -25.50 5.63 0.55
CA PHE A 157 -24.21 5.53 1.24
C PHE A 157 -24.31 5.95 2.71
N ILE A 158 -25.05 7.02 3.02
CA ILE A 158 -25.29 7.47 4.40
C ILE A 158 -25.99 6.36 5.20
N ASP A 159 -27.10 5.84 4.68
CA ASP A 159 -27.89 4.80 5.34
C ASP A 159 -27.09 3.53 5.57
N LYS A 160 -26.25 3.14 4.60
CA LYS A 160 -25.37 1.99 4.75
C LYS A 160 -24.40 2.16 5.92
N ILE A 161 -23.80 3.35 6.08
CA ILE A 161 -22.90 3.65 7.20
C ILE A 161 -23.68 3.60 8.53
N THR A 162 -24.88 4.19 8.56
CA THR A 162 -25.74 4.17 9.74
C THR A 162 -26.09 2.75 10.17
N ARG A 163 -26.46 1.88 9.22
CA ARG A 163 -26.73 0.45 9.49
C ARG A 163 -25.50 -0.29 10.03
N ILE A 164 -24.32 -0.07 9.44
CA ILE A 164 -23.08 -0.69 9.91
C ILE A 164 -22.77 -0.27 11.35
N ARG A 165 -22.87 1.03 11.66
CA ARG A 165 -22.66 1.57 13.02
C ARG A 165 -23.64 0.96 14.02
N ALA A 166 -24.92 0.84 13.66
CA ALA A 166 -25.93 0.21 14.50
C ALA A 166 -25.62 -1.27 14.78
N SER A 167 -25.17 -2.03 13.76
CA SER A 167 -24.78 -3.44 13.91
C SER A 167 -23.62 -3.60 14.90
N ILE A 168 -22.58 -2.78 14.76
CA ILE A 168 -21.40 -2.81 15.65
C ILE A 168 -21.79 -2.56 17.10
N VAL A 169 -22.67 -1.58 17.36
CA VAL A 169 -23.14 -1.26 18.73
C VAL A 169 -24.02 -2.38 19.30
N SER A 170 -24.84 -3.01 18.47
CA SER A 170 -25.68 -4.15 18.87
C SER A 170 -24.84 -5.37 19.25
N GLU A 171 -23.80 -5.68 18.48
CA GLU A 171 -22.88 -6.80 18.74
C GLU A 171 -21.95 -6.54 19.94
N GLY A 172 -21.56 -5.28 20.17
CA GLY A 172 -20.71 -4.86 21.29
C GLY A 172 -21.38 -4.94 22.67
N LYS A 173 -22.70 -4.98 22.76
CA LYS A 173 -23.42 -5.12 24.05
C LYS A 173 -23.36 -6.52 24.64
N SER A 174 -23.04 -7.55 23.85
CA SER A 174 -23.00 -8.95 24.31
C SER A 174 -21.60 -9.44 24.71
N LYS A 175 -20.54 -8.67 24.46
CA LYS A 175 -19.17 -8.97 24.93
C LYS A 175 -18.68 -7.82 25.80
N SER A 176 -18.94 -7.92 27.11
CA SER A 176 -18.25 -7.09 28.09
C SER A 176 -16.76 -7.45 28.07
N PHE A 177 -16.00 -6.77 27.22
CA PHE A 177 -14.55 -6.80 27.32
C PHE A 177 -14.19 -5.84 28.46
N SER A 178 -13.90 -6.39 29.63
CA SER A 178 -13.33 -5.62 30.74
C SER A 178 -11.95 -5.16 30.32
N LEU A 179 -11.87 -3.95 29.75
CA LEU A 179 -10.63 -3.23 29.56
C LEU A 179 -10.13 -2.90 30.97
N THR A 180 -9.29 -3.77 31.52
CA THR A 180 -8.42 -3.40 32.63
C THR A 180 -7.57 -2.27 32.08
N VAL A 181 -7.91 -1.04 32.48
CA VAL A 181 -7.15 0.17 32.16
C VAL A 181 -5.76 -0.05 32.73
N GLN A 182 -4.85 -0.54 31.90
CA GLN A 182 -3.44 -0.54 32.24
C GLN A 182 -3.06 0.92 32.52
N LYS A 183 -2.23 1.10 33.55
CA LYS A 183 -1.68 2.39 33.97
C LYS A 183 -1.42 3.28 32.73
N PRO A 184 -1.91 4.53 32.71
CA PRO A 184 -1.80 5.38 31.52
C PRO A 184 -0.33 5.40 31.07
N PRO A 185 -0.07 5.31 29.75
CA PRO A 185 1.29 5.41 29.25
C PRO A 185 1.95 6.66 29.82
N SER A 186 3.18 6.54 30.33
CA SER A 186 3.90 7.64 30.97
C SER A 186 4.39 8.70 29.99
N CYS A 187 4.17 8.49 28.70
CA CYS A 187 4.48 9.42 27.62
C CYS A 187 3.17 10.08 27.17
N ALA A 188 3.09 11.38 27.39
CA ALA A 188 2.03 12.20 26.85
C ALA A 188 2.62 13.05 25.71
N LEU A 189 1.87 13.18 24.61
CA LEU A 189 2.28 13.95 23.42
C LEU A 189 2.02 15.43 23.69
N ASP A 190 2.76 15.98 24.64
CA ASP A 190 2.47 17.30 25.22
C ASP A 190 3.10 18.46 24.42
N MET A 191 4.02 18.14 23.52
CA MET A 191 4.79 19.12 22.76
C MET A 191 4.87 18.72 21.28
N TRP A 192 4.42 19.64 20.44
CA TRP A 192 4.55 19.55 18.98
C TRP A 192 5.49 20.66 18.52
N GLU A 193 6.47 20.32 17.71
CA GLU A 193 7.27 21.31 16.99
C GLU A 193 6.49 21.75 15.74
N PRO A 194 6.50 23.06 15.40
CA PRO A 194 5.89 23.53 14.17
C PRO A 194 6.53 22.86 12.95
N ALA A 195 5.70 22.46 11.99
CA ALA A 195 6.14 21.91 10.72
C ALA A 195 6.97 22.95 9.96
N THR A 196 8.16 22.54 9.53
CA THR A 196 9.10 23.40 8.79
C THR A 196 8.73 23.47 7.30
N GLU A 197 9.12 24.54 6.62
CA GLU A 197 8.87 24.66 5.18
C GLU A 197 9.54 23.56 4.37
N ASP A 198 10.76 23.12 4.76
CA ASP A 198 11.47 22.04 4.08
C ASP A 198 10.78 20.68 4.27
N GLU A 199 10.25 20.43 5.46
CA GLU A 199 9.44 19.25 5.72
C GLU A 199 8.17 19.24 4.87
N LEU A 200 7.42 20.34 4.87
CA LEU A 200 6.21 20.49 4.05
C LEU A 200 6.52 20.38 2.56
N LYS A 201 7.63 20.97 2.09
CA LYS A 201 8.08 20.83 0.70
C LYS A 201 8.35 19.37 0.34
N ARG A 202 9.06 18.63 1.19
CA ARG A 202 9.33 17.20 0.96
C ARG A 202 8.04 16.40 0.90
N ILE A 203 7.12 16.63 1.84
CA ILE A 203 5.82 15.96 1.89
C ILE A 203 5.04 16.25 0.60
N ILE A 204 4.85 17.54 0.24
CA ILE A 204 4.12 17.95 -0.98
C ILE A 204 4.73 17.32 -2.24
N MET A 205 6.06 17.34 -2.37
CA MET A 205 6.75 16.83 -3.55
C MET A 205 6.65 15.31 -3.67
N SER A 206 6.68 14.59 -2.54
CA SER A 206 6.59 13.12 -2.50
C SER A 206 5.18 12.56 -2.72
N SER A 207 4.13 13.33 -2.45
CA SER A 207 2.76 12.83 -2.61
C SER A 207 2.32 12.67 -4.07
N PRO A 208 1.33 11.82 -4.37
CA PRO A 208 0.83 11.65 -5.73
C PRO A 208 0.28 12.95 -6.33
N SER A 209 0.58 13.21 -7.61
CA SER A 209 0.05 14.36 -8.37
C SER A 209 -1.41 14.17 -8.80
N LYS A 210 -2.28 13.79 -7.86
CA LYS A 210 -3.73 13.67 -8.07
C LYS A 210 -4.37 15.00 -7.75
N SER A 211 -5.19 15.55 -8.65
CA SER A 211 -5.96 16.78 -8.40
C SER A 211 -7.41 16.42 -8.02
N CYS A 212 -7.98 17.15 -7.08
CA CYS A 212 -9.40 17.17 -6.78
C CYS A 212 -10.06 18.28 -7.60
N GLY A 213 -11.33 18.10 -8.00
CA GLY A 213 -12.11 19.16 -8.65
C GLY A 213 -12.42 20.35 -7.72
N LEU A 214 -12.16 20.21 -6.43
CA LEU A 214 -12.29 21.28 -5.44
C LEU A 214 -10.96 21.99 -5.14
N ASP A 215 -9.85 21.53 -5.72
CA ASP A 215 -8.55 22.19 -5.51
C ASP A 215 -8.52 23.53 -6.28
N PRO A 216 -8.03 24.62 -5.65
CA PRO A 216 -7.93 25.93 -6.30
C PRO A 216 -6.92 25.94 -7.47
N LEU A 217 -6.00 24.97 -7.49
CA LEU A 217 -5.07 24.75 -8.58
C LEU A 217 -4.74 23.26 -8.74
N PRO A 218 -4.40 22.81 -9.95
CA PRO A 218 -3.93 21.45 -10.17
C PRO A 218 -2.67 21.15 -9.35
N THR A 219 -2.59 19.96 -8.75
CA THR A 219 -1.47 19.52 -7.91
C THR A 219 -0.11 19.59 -8.63
N ASN A 220 -0.10 19.35 -9.95
CA ASN A 220 1.11 19.49 -10.75
C ASN A 220 1.60 20.94 -10.78
N LEU A 221 0.68 21.89 -10.98
CA LEU A 221 1.01 23.31 -10.97
C LEU A 221 1.48 23.74 -9.58
N LEU A 222 0.82 23.27 -8.51
CA LEU A 222 1.27 23.54 -7.14
C LEU A 222 2.70 23.08 -6.91
N LYS A 223 3.06 21.87 -7.35
CA LYS A 223 4.43 21.36 -7.20
C LYS A 223 5.45 22.23 -7.93
N GLN A 224 5.10 22.76 -9.09
CA GLN A 224 5.97 23.66 -9.85
C GLN A 224 6.16 25.02 -9.16
N CYS A 225 5.14 25.51 -8.46
CA CYS A 225 5.18 26.78 -7.73
C CYS A 225 5.16 26.61 -6.20
N VAL A 226 5.63 25.47 -5.67
CA VAL A 226 5.50 25.17 -4.23
C VAL A 226 6.29 26.15 -3.38
N THR A 227 7.50 26.52 -3.82
CA THR A 227 8.42 27.39 -3.07
C THR A 227 7.83 28.74 -2.65
N PRO A 228 7.24 29.55 -3.54
CA PRO A 228 6.58 30.80 -3.13
C PRO A 228 5.32 30.59 -2.28
N LEU A 229 4.73 29.39 -2.29
CA LEU A 229 3.50 29.08 -1.54
C LEU A 229 3.78 28.49 -0.15
N LEU A 230 5.00 27.99 0.11
CA LEU A 230 5.39 27.36 1.37
C LEU A 230 5.10 28.22 2.61
N PRO A 231 5.34 29.54 2.65
CA PRO A 231 5.07 30.34 3.84
C PRO A 231 3.59 30.33 4.22
N VAL A 232 2.70 30.42 3.21
CA VAL A 232 1.25 30.39 3.40
C VAL A 232 0.79 29.00 3.83
N ILE A 233 1.31 27.95 3.18
CA ILE A 233 0.97 26.56 3.51
C ILE A 233 1.43 26.20 4.93
N SER A 234 2.65 26.59 5.31
CA SER A 234 3.20 26.38 6.65
C SER A 234 2.37 27.09 7.71
N THR A 235 1.97 28.33 7.45
CA THR A 235 1.09 29.08 8.35
C THR A 235 -0.25 28.35 8.56
N ILE A 236 -0.87 27.85 7.49
CA ILE A 236 -2.14 27.11 7.56
C ILE A 236 -1.99 25.82 8.37
N VAL A 237 -0.95 25.02 8.08
CA VAL A 237 -0.71 23.74 8.76
C VAL A 237 -0.44 23.96 10.24
N ASN A 238 0.50 24.85 10.56
CA ASN A 238 0.88 25.12 11.96
C ASN A 238 -0.27 25.72 12.76
N ASN A 239 -1.05 26.64 12.19
CA ASN A 239 -2.25 27.14 12.85
C ASN A 239 -3.26 26.02 13.10
N SER A 240 -3.45 25.10 12.14
CA SER A 240 -4.37 23.97 12.30
C SER A 240 -3.92 23.01 13.40
N LEU A 241 -2.61 22.78 13.53
CA LEU A 241 -2.03 21.94 14.59
C LEU A 241 -2.13 22.61 15.97
N ILE A 242 -1.90 23.92 16.05
CA ILE A 242 -1.94 24.68 17.31
C ILE A 242 -3.37 24.84 17.81
N THR A 243 -4.32 25.16 16.93
CA THR A 243 -5.72 25.40 17.32
C THR A 243 -6.54 24.12 17.39
N GLY A 244 -6.06 23.05 16.77
CA GLY A 244 -6.83 21.82 16.56
C GLY A 244 -7.98 21.99 15.56
N ASP A 245 -8.02 23.09 14.80
CA ASP A 245 -9.07 23.37 13.82
C ASP A 245 -8.54 23.51 12.40
N VAL A 246 -9.05 22.66 11.51
CA VAL A 246 -8.76 22.68 10.08
C VAL A 246 -9.87 23.47 9.36
N PRO A 247 -9.55 24.34 8.39
CA PRO A 247 -10.55 25.07 7.61
C PRO A 247 -11.64 24.17 7.02
N SER A 248 -12.91 24.57 7.15
CA SER A 248 -14.06 23.78 6.69
C SER A 248 -14.00 23.42 5.21
N ALA A 249 -13.43 24.29 4.37
CA ALA A 249 -13.21 24.01 2.95
C ALA A 249 -12.35 22.75 2.75
N PHE A 250 -11.33 22.54 3.59
CA PHE A 250 -10.48 21.37 3.49
C PHE A 250 -11.19 20.12 4.00
N LYS A 251 -12.14 20.21 4.92
CA LYS A 251 -12.90 19.05 5.42
C LYS A 251 -13.84 18.41 4.37
N LEU A 252 -14.01 19.03 3.21
CA LEU A 252 -14.87 18.56 2.14
C LEU A 252 -14.17 17.52 1.24
N ALA A 253 -14.96 16.58 0.72
CA ALA A 253 -14.52 15.58 -0.23
C ALA A 253 -15.50 15.49 -1.41
N HIS A 254 -14.99 15.37 -2.63
CA HIS A 254 -15.80 15.01 -3.78
C HIS A 254 -15.97 13.49 -3.80
N VAL A 255 -17.19 13.00 -3.57
CA VAL A 255 -17.51 11.57 -3.63
C VAL A 255 -17.97 11.18 -5.02
N THR A 256 -17.25 10.26 -5.66
CA THR A 256 -17.64 9.67 -6.94
C THR A 256 -18.11 8.23 -6.72
N PRO A 257 -19.36 7.88 -7.06
CA PRO A 257 -19.81 6.49 -7.08
C PRO A 257 -19.05 5.73 -8.18
N LEU A 258 -18.32 4.69 -7.80
CA LEU A 258 -17.61 3.83 -8.74
C LEU A 258 -18.12 2.40 -8.64
N ILE A 259 -18.45 1.78 -9.77
CA ILE A 259 -18.88 0.38 -9.78
C ILE A 259 -17.73 -0.51 -9.29
N LYS A 260 -18.03 -1.44 -8.38
CA LYS A 260 -17.02 -2.28 -7.73
C LYS A 260 -16.31 -3.20 -8.73
N ASN A 261 -17.08 -3.75 -9.66
CA ASN A 261 -16.62 -4.61 -10.75
C ASN A 261 -17.43 -4.25 -12.02
N PRO A 262 -16.79 -4.01 -13.17
CA PRO A 262 -17.45 -3.67 -14.43
C PRO A 262 -18.47 -4.70 -14.93
N SER A 263 -18.38 -5.97 -14.51
CA SER A 263 -19.35 -7.01 -14.89
C SER A 263 -20.65 -6.99 -14.07
N LEU A 264 -20.75 -6.12 -13.07
CA LEU A 264 -21.92 -5.99 -12.22
C LEU A 264 -22.97 -5.08 -12.87
N ASP A 265 -24.23 -5.29 -12.51
CA ASP A 265 -25.35 -4.48 -12.97
C ASP A 265 -25.21 -3.01 -12.47
N PRO A 266 -25.13 -2.01 -13.39
CA PRO A 266 -25.00 -0.61 -13.02
C PRO A 266 -26.29 -0.01 -12.44
N THR A 267 -27.45 -0.66 -12.53
CA THR A 267 -28.71 -0.16 -11.95
C THR A 267 -28.82 -0.41 -10.45
N VAL A 268 -27.98 -1.30 -9.90
CA VAL A 268 -28.03 -1.72 -8.49
C VAL A 268 -27.04 -0.90 -7.65
N LEU A 269 -27.54 -0.05 -6.76
CA LEU A 269 -26.72 0.87 -5.94
C LEU A 269 -25.69 0.15 -5.04
N SER A 270 -25.99 -1.06 -4.56
CA SER A 270 -25.07 -1.84 -3.71
C SER A 270 -23.81 -2.32 -4.43
N ASN A 271 -23.81 -2.30 -5.77
CA ASN A 271 -22.65 -2.61 -6.61
C ASN A 271 -21.65 -1.46 -6.68
N TYR A 272 -21.98 -0.29 -6.14
CA TYR A 272 -21.07 0.87 -6.12
C TYR A 272 -20.32 0.99 -4.79
N ARG A 273 -19.16 1.62 -4.87
CA ARG A 273 -18.38 2.09 -3.73
C ARG A 273 -18.22 3.62 -3.79
N PRO A 274 -18.33 4.33 -2.66
CA PRO A 274 -18.04 5.75 -2.63
C PRO A 274 -16.51 5.93 -2.68
N VAL A 275 -16.01 6.61 -3.71
CA VAL A 275 -14.60 7.00 -3.81
C VAL A 275 -14.49 8.48 -3.49
N SER A 276 -13.93 8.79 -2.32
CA SER A 276 -13.70 10.17 -1.89
C SER A 276 -12.40 10.71 -2.47
N THR A 277 -12.50 11.77 -3.26
CA THR A 277 -11.37 12.58 -3.69
C THR A 277 -11.27 13.80 -2.76
N PHE A 278 -10.21 13.83 -1.98
CA PHE A 278 -9.96 14.86 -0.99
C PHE A 278 -9.16 16.03 -1.56
N HIS A 279 -9.34 17.20 -0.96
CA HIS A 279 -8.48 18.35 -1.17
C HIS A 279 -7.02 17.96 -0.94
N LEU A 280 -6.13 18.57 -1.70
CA LEU A 280 -4.71 18.30 -1.56
C LEU A 280 -4.20 18.55 -0.13
N PHE A 281 -4.68 19.60 0.54
CA PHE A 281 -4.31 19.95 1.93
C PHE A 281 -4.78 18.95 2.99
N GLN A 282 -5.61 17.97 2.66
CA GLN A 282 -5.93 16.85 3.57
C GLN A 282 -5.00 15.66 3.44
N ARG A 283 -4.08 15.68 2.46
CA ARG A 283 -3.21 14.55 2.14
C ARG A 283 -1.81 14.68 2.75
N PHE A 284 -1.56 15.77 3.46
CA PHE A 284 -0.30 16.11 4.09
C PHE A 284 -0.52 16.30 5.57
#